data_AF-A0AA88AWH0-F1
#
_entry.id   AF-A0AA88AWH0-F1
#
_cell.length_a   1.000
_cell.length_b   1.000
_cell.length_c   1.000
_cell.angle_alpha   90.00
_cell.angle_beta   90.00
_cell.angle_gamma   90.00
#
_symmetry.space_group_name_H-M   'P 1'
#
loop_
_entity.id
_entity.type
_entity.pdbx_description
1 polymer ?
#
loop_
_entity_poly.entity_id
_entity_poly.type
_entity_poly.pdbx_seq_one_letter_code
_entity_poly.pdbx_strand_id
1 'polypeptide(L)'
;MDQTERDIELLLCNLKPHVVFFDFAYWMPKLARHLGIKTVYLSVVNLVMKAYIAGKNYEGQETSMPDIKLVDRLFISQTECDANVSKGSREIEGPFTELVERFFGKSIILAGPVIPETPISSFSLEEKWVKYLDRLPFLAALKPPLGAETIEEALPDGFVDRIGSRAVVH
;
A
#
# COMPACT_ATOMS: atom_id res chain seq x y z
N MET A 1 -15.86 -7.57 -0.94
CA MET A 1 -15.58 -9.01 -1.08
C MET A 1 -16.45 -9.88 -0.17
N ASP A 2 -17.42 -9.34 0.56
CA ASP A 2 -18.18 -10.11 1.57
C ASP A 2 -18.97 -11.29 0.98
N GLN A 3 -19.45 -11.13 -0.26
CA GLN A 3 -20.20 -12.19 -0.93
C GLN A 3 -19.34 -13.41 -1.34
N THR A 4 -18.01 -13.32 -1.26
CA THR A 4 -17.11 -14.42 -1.62
C THR A 4 -16.72 -15.29 -0.40
N GLU A 5 -17.24 -15.01 0.80
CA GLU A 5 -16.87 -15.73 2.03
C GLU A 5 -17.09 -17.25 1.91
N ARG A 6 -18.25 -17.67 1.38
CA ARG A 6 -18.55 -19.09 1.16
C ARG A 6 -17.61 -19.77 0.17
N ASP A 7 -17.36 -19.12 -0.97
CA ASP A 7 -16.49 -19.70 -2.00
C ASP A 7 -15.05 -19.86 -1.46
N ILE A 8 -14.59 -18.87 -0.70
CA ILE A 8 -13.29 -18.89 -0.04
C ILE A 8 -13.24 -19.96 1.06
N GLU A 9 -14.29 -20.13 1.87
CA GLU A 9 -14.37 -21.21 2.87
C GLU A 9 -14.21 -22.58 2.21
N LEU A 10 -14.93 -22.84 1.11
CA LEU A 10 -14.82 -24.09 0.36
C LEU A 10 -13.40 -24.30 -0.19
N LEU A 11 -12.78 -23.24 -0.73
CA LEU A 11 -11.40 -23.29 -1.19
C LEU A 11 -10.41 -23.60 -0.06
N LEU A 12 -10.56 -22.96 1.11
CA LEU A 12 -9.70 -23.19 2.26
C LEU A 12 -9.86 -24.60 2.83
N CYS A 13 -11.08 -25.14 2.85
CA CYS A 13 -11.33 -26.54 3.25
C CYS A 13 -10.63 -27.55 2.32
N ASN A 14 -10.58 -27.24 1.02
CA ASN A 14 -9.94 -28.10 0.02
C ASN A 14 -8.41 -27.97 0.04
N LEU A 15 -7.89 -26.75 0.05
CA LEU A 15 -6.45 -26.48 -0.02
C LEU A 15 -5.72 -26.74 1.30
N LYS A 16 -6.41 -26.58 2.44
CA LYS A 16 -5.87 -26.75 3.81
C LYS A 16 -4.55 -26.00 4.03
N PRO A 17 -4.46 -24.70 3.73
CA PRO A 17 -3.23 -23.95 3.95
C PRO A 17 -2.95 -23.78 5.45
N HIS A 18 -1.68 -23.64 5.81
CA HIS A 18 -1.28 -23.32 7.19
C HIS A 18 -1.45 -21.83 7.52
N VAL A 19 -1.31 -20.96 6.50
CA VAL A 19 -1.36 -19.50 6.62
C VAL A 19 -2.11 -18.92 5.41
N VAL A 20 -2.92 -17.89 5.64
CA VAL A 20 -3.57 -17.08 4.60
C VAL A 20 -3.16 -15.63 4.73
N PHE A 21 -2.72 -15.04 3.62
CA PHE A 21 -2.51 -13.61 3.49
C PHE A 21 -3.79 -12.99 2.93
N PHE A 22 -4.25 -11.90 3.54
CA PHE A 22 -5.51 -11.25 3.14
C PHE A 22 -5.46 -9.74 3.39
N ASP A 23 -6.38 -9.01 2.76
CA ASP A 23 -6.51 -7.55 2.89
C ASP A 23 -7.88 -7.17 3.51
N PHE A 24 -8.73 -6.40 2.81
CA PHE A 24 -10.00 -5.83 3.26
C PHE A 24 -11.08 -6.87 3.67
N ALA A 25 -10.81 -8.17 3.56
CA ALA A 25 -11.71 -9.25 3.97
C ALA A 25 -11.75 -9.39 5.51
N TYR A 26 -12.43 -8.48 6.19
CA TYR A 26 -12.54 -8.45 7.67
C TYR A 26 -13.12 -9.72 8.30
N TRP A 27 -13.89 -10.51 7.54
CA TRP A 27 -14.43 -11.80 7.97
C TRP A 27 -13.37 -12.93 7.93
N MET A 28 -12.26 -12.74 7.22
CA MET A 28 -11.23 -13.77 7.02
C MET A 28 -10.62 -14.30 8.32
N PRO A 29 -10.20 -13.46 9.30
CA PRO A 29 -9.65 -13.98 10.56
C PRO A 29 -10.64 -14.86 11.32
N LYS A 30 -11.92 -14.48 11.32
CA LYS A 30 -12.97 -15.26 11.97
C LYS A 30 -13.18 -16.61 11.28
N LEU A 31 -13.26 -16.60 9.95
CA LEU A 31 -13.39 -17.82 9.15
C LEU A 31 -12.19 -18.76 9.36
N ALA A 32 -10.98 -18.25 9.18
CA ALA A 32 -9.74 -19.01 9.30
C ALA A 32 -9.54 -19.62 10.69
N ARG A 33 -9.97 -18.92 11.75
CA ARG A 33 -9.94 -19.41 13.14
C ARG A 33 -10.72 -20.72 13.31
N HIS A 34 -11.90 -20.83 12.71
CA HIS A 34 -12.70 -22.08 12.76
C HIS A 34 -12.02 -23.23 12.02
N LEU A 35 -11.21 -22.92 11.01
CA LEU A 35 -10.47 -23.89 10.21
C LEU A 35 -9.07 -24.20 10.78
N GLY A 36 -8.67 -23.55 11.88
CA GLY A 36 -7.33 -23.71 12.47
C GLY A 36 -6.21 -23.08 11.64
N ILE A 37 -6.53 -22.14 10.75
CA ILE A 37 -5.61 -21.50 9.80
C ILE A 37 -5.12 -20.17 10.38
N LYS A 38 -3.82 -19.88 10.25
CA LYS A 38 -3.25 -18.59 10.65
C LYS A 38 -3.48 -17.52 9.61
N THR A 39 -3.67 -16.28 10.05
CA THR A 39 -4.00 -15.16 9.18
C THR A 39 -2.98 -14.03 9.29
N VAL A 40 -2.56 -13.55 8.13
CA VAL A 40 -1.63 -12.43 8.01
C VAL A 40 -2.31 -11.32 7.23
N TYR A 41 -2.55 -10.21 7.89
CA TYR A 41 -3.12 -9.03 7.23
C TYR A 41 -2.03 -8.32 6.42
N LEU A 42 -2.18 -8.27 5.11
CA LEU A 42 -1.30 -7.54 4.19
C LEU A 42 -1.87 -6.14 3.94
N SER A 43 -1.22 -5.14 4.53
CA SER A 43 -1.64 -3.76 4.41
C SER A 43 -1.34 -3.18 3.04
N VAL A 44 -2.39 -2.84 2.30
CA VAL A 44 -2.29 -1.97 1.11
C VAL A 44 -2.33 -0.48 1.46
N VAL A 45 -2.80 -0.13 2.67
CA VAL A 45 -2.82 1.25 3.17
C VAL A 45 -1.45 1.60 3.75
N ASN A 46 -0.92 2.76 3.40
CA ASN A 46 0.37 3.28 3.91
C ASN A 46 0.31 3.51 5.44
N LEU A 47 1.44 3.29 6.13
CA LEU A 47 1.58 3.42 7.59
C LEU A 47 1.40 4.85 8.10
N VAL A 48 1.82 5.87 7.37
CA VAL A 48 1.57 7.29 7.67
C VAL A 48 0.06 7.56 7.83
N MET A 49 -0.75 7.06 6.90
CA MET A 49 -2.21 7.25 6.98
C MET A 49 -2.80 6.55 8.20
N LYS A 50 -2.33 5.33 8.50
CA LYS A 50 -2.77 4.61 9.70
C LYS A 50 -2.35 5.32 10.98
N ALA A 51 -1.12 5.83 11.03
CA ALA A 51 -0.60 6.59 12.15
C ALA A 51 -1.42 7.88 12.37
N TYR A 52 -1.80 8.57 11.30
CA TYR A 52 -2.69 9.73 11.38
C TYR A 52 -4.06 9.37 11.99
N ILE A 53 -4.71 8.31 11.51
CA ILE A 53 -5.99 7.84 12.06
C ILE A 53 -5.85 7.41 13.51
N ALA A 54 -4.80 6.64 13.82
CA ALA A 54 -4.50 6.20 15.18
C ALA A 54 -4.32 7.39 16.14
N GLY A 55 -3.55 8.41 15.73
CA GLY A 55 -3.34 9.63 16.49
C GLY A 55 -4.64 10.40 16.75
N LYS A 56 -5.49 10.57 15.74
CA LYS A 56 -6.80 11.23 15.90
C LYS A 56 -7.73 10.49 16.86
N ASN A 57 -7.76 9.16 16.77
CA ASN A 57 -8.52 8.32 17.68
C ASN A 57 -7.98 8.38 19.12
N TYR A 58 -6.65 8.46 19.31
CA TYR A 58 -6.05 8.68 20.62
C TYR A 58 -6.44 10.02 21.25
N GLU A 59 -6.56 11.07 20.43
CA GLU A 59 -6.93 12.42 20.88
C GLU A 59 -8.46 12.63 20.99
N GLY A 60 -9.26 11.60 20.73
CA GLY A 60 -10.72 11.68 20.79
C GLY A 60 -11.34 12.61 19.74
N GLN A 61 -10.63 12.86 18.63
CA GLN A 61 -11.11 13.71 17.54
C GLN A 61 -11.80 12.86 16.48
N GLU A 62 -13.06 13.18 16.19
CA GLU A 62 -13.84 12.55 15.14
C GLU A 62 -13.31 12.98 13.76
N THR A 63 -12.78 12.04 12.98
CA THR A 63 -12.37 12.30 11.60
C THR A 63 -13.56 12.17 10.67
N SER A 64 -13.93 13.25 9.97
CA SER A 64 -14.83 13.19 8.81
C SER A 64 -14.11 12.55 7.61
N MET A 65 -14.02 11.22 7.61
CA MET A 65 -13.51 10.43 6.49
C MET A 65 -14.65 9.86 5.65
N PRO A 66 -14.42 9.57 4.35
CA PRO A 66 -15.37 8.86 3.52
C PRO A 66 -15.63 7.45 4.07
N ASP A 67 -16.90 7.04 4.10
CA ASP A 67 -17.42 5.75 4.55
C ASP A 67 -16.75 5.13 5.79
N ILE A 68 -17.28 5.49 6.96
CA ILE A 68 -17.01 4.87 8.28
C ILE A 68 -16.92 3.32 8.20
N LYS A 69 -17.72 2.70 7.33
CA LYS A 69 -17.73 1.25 7.09
C LYS A 69 -16.40 0.67 6.60
N LEU A 70 -15.61 1.39 5.79
CA LEU A 70 -14.33 0.88 5.29
C LEU A 70 -13.27 0.93 6.37
N VAL A 71 -13.23 2.02 7.13
CA VAL A 71 -12.29 2.21 8.24
C VAL A 71 -12.51 1.13 9.31
N ASP A 72 -13.75 0.88 9.69
CA ASP A 72 -14.10 -0.17 10.65
C ASP A 72 -13.61 -1.56 10.19
N ARG A 73 -13.81 -1.89 8.92
CA ARG A 73 -13.35 -3.16 8.33
C ARG A 73 -11.83 -3.29 8.39
N LEU A 74 -11.11 -2.21 8.10
CA LEU A 74 -9.65 -2.16 8.18
C LEU A 74 -9.16 -2.36 9.62
N PHE A 75 -9.84 -1.76 10.60
CA PHE A 75 -9.54 -1.95 12.02
C PHE A 75 -9.80 -3.38 12.47
N ILE A 76 -10.99 -3.94 12.17
CA ILE A 76 -11.32 -5.32 12.50
C ILE A 76 -10.30 -6.29 11.90
N SER A 77 -9.95 -6.12 10.63
CA SER A 77 -8.99 -7.00 9.95
C SER A 77 -7.62 -7.02 10.65
N GLN A 78 -7.09 -5.85 11.01
CA GLN A 78 -5.78 -5.72 11.68
C GLN A 78 -5.81 -6.20 13.15
N THR A 79 -6.92 -5.95 13.83
CA THR A 79 -7.13 -6.35 15.23
C THR A 79 -7.41 -7.84 15.38
N GLU A 80 -8.01 -8.50 14.40
CA GLU A 80 -8.40 -9.91 14.52
C GLU A 80 -7.39 -10.89 13.89
N CYS A 81 -6.48 -10.42 13.02
CA CYS A 81 -5.45 -11.27 12.40
C CYS A 81 -4.35 -11.71 13.38
N ASP A 82 -3.61 -12.77 13.03
CA ASP A 82 -2.48 -13.24 13.84
C ASP A 82 -1.22 -12.36 13.69
N ALA A 83 -0.99 -11.80 12.50
CA ALA A 83 0.13 -10.90 12.25
C ALA A 83 -0.23 -9.81 11.23
N ASN A 84 0.43 -8.65 11.34
CA ASN A 84 0.31 -7.55 10.39
C ASN A 84 1.58 -7.45 9.55
N VAL A 85 1.40 -7.30 8.23
CA VAL A 85 2.48 -7.02 7.27
C VAL A 85 2.17 -5.70 6.58
N SER A 86 3.18 -4.85 6.42
CA SER A 86 3.08 -3.61 5.66
C SER A 86 4.17 -3.52 4.61
N LYS A 87 3.83 -2.96 3.45
CA LYS A 87 4.80 -2.58 2.44
C LYS A 87 5.46 -1.27 2.86
N GLY A 88 6.70 -1.35 3.29
CA GLY A 88 7.47 -0.21 3.78
C GLY A 88 8.79 -0.68 4.37
N SER A 89 9.64 0.26 4.74
CA SER A 89 10.92 -0.02 5.40
C SER A 89 11.04 0.81 6.66
N ARG A 90 11.88 0.36 7.60
CA ARG A 90 12.05 1.04 8.89
C ARG A 90 12.68 2.43 8.72
N GLU A 91 13.52 2.59 7.72
CA GLU A 91 14.21 3.84 7.39
C GLU A 91 13.22 4.96 7.05
N ILE A 92 12.12 4.63 6.37
CA ILE A 92 11.12 5.60 5.91
C ILE A 92 9.95 5.68 6.90
N GLU A 93 9.46 4.53 7.36
CA GLU A 93 8.18 4.40 8.06
C GLU A 93 8.36 4.10 9.57
N GLY A 94 9.59 4.09 10.09
CA GLY A 94 9.90 3.67 11.47
C GLY A 94 9.04 4.33 12.55
N PRO A 95 8.99 5.68 12.64
CA PRO A 95 8.19 6.37 13.65
C PRO A 95 6.69 6.08 13.55
N PHE A 96 6.17 5.92 12.33
CA PHE A 96 4.76 5.58 12.10
C PHE A 96 4.46 4.14 12.48
N THR A 97 5.41 3.24 12.20
CA THR A 97 5.31 1.82 12.58
C THR A 97 5.14 1.70 14.09
N GLU A 98 5.98 2.37 14.88
CA GLU A 98 5.91 2.33 16.35
C GLU A 98 4.57 2.84 16.89
N LEU A 99 4.05 3.94 16.32
CA LEU A 99 2.74 4.47 16.73
C LEU A 99 1.62 3.48 16.44
N VAL A 100 1.62 2.87 15.25
CA VAL A 100 0.59 1.91 14.84
C VAL A 100 0.71 0.60 15.64
N GLU A 101 1.93 0.11 15.87
CA GLU A 101 2.17 -1.06 16.74
C GLU A 101 1.64 -0.82 18.16
N ARG A 102 1.88 0.37 18.72
CA ARG A 102 1.34 0.77 20.01
C ARG A 102 -0.18 0.85 20.02
N PHE A 103 -0.78 1.40 18.96
CA PHE A 103 -2.24 1.50 18.83
C PHE A 103 -2.91 0.12 18.82
N PHE A 104 -2.40 -0.81 18.03
CA PHE A 104 -2.98 -2.15 17.90
C PHE A 104 -2.48 -3.15 18.95
N GLY A 105 -1.42 -2.82 19.69
CA GLY A 105 -0.76 -3.76 20.61
C GLY A 105 -0.15 -4.97 19.88
N LYS A 106 0.25 -4.81 18.62
CA LYS A 106 0.77 -5.89 17.77
C LYS A 106 1.93 -5.41 16.92
N SER A 107 2.95 -6.24 16.81
CA SER A 107 4.07 -5.97 15.90
C SER A 107 3.64 -5.97 14.44
N ILE A 108 4.28 -5.10 13.66
CA ILE A 108 4.08 -4.96 12.22
C ILE A 108 5.36 -5.38 11.50
N ILE A 109 5.23 -6.37 10.64
CA ILE A 109 6.33 -6.83 9.79
C ILE A 109 6.45 -5.88 8.60
N LEU A 110 7.60 -5.23 8.46
CA LEU A 110 7.93 -4.39 7.31
C LEU A 110 8.56 -5.26 6.23
N ALA A 111 7.79 -5.57 5.18
CA ALA A 111 8.22 -6.47 4.11
C ALA A 111 9.11 -5.79 3.03
N GLY A 112 9.48 -4.52 3.23
CA GLY A 112 10.26 -3.75 2.27
C GLY A 112 9.46 -3.36 1.01
N PRO A 113 10.09 -2.62 0.08
CA PRO A 113 9.54 -2.47 -1.26
C PRO A 113 9.61 -3.82 -1.99
N VAL A 114 8.48 -4.29 -2.52
CA VAL A 114 8.46 -5.43 -3.45
C VAL A 114 9.27 -5.05 -4.69
N ILE A 115 10.47 -5.61 -4.81
CA ILE A 115 11.31 -5.47 -6.00
C ILE A 115 10.75 -6.46 -7.05
N PRO A 116 10.41 -6.01 -8.26
CA PRO A 116 9.97 -6.93 -9.31
C PRO A 116 11.08 -7.91 -9.68
N GLU A 117 10.74 -9.19 -9.85
CA GLU A 117 11.69 -10.27 -10.18
C GLU A 117 12.37 -10.06 -11.54
N THR A 118 11.69 -9.38 -12.46
CA THR A 118 12.31 -8.96 -13.71
C THR A 118 13.11 -7.68 -13.44
N PRO A 119 14.45 -7.72 -13.54
CA PRO A 119 15.21 -6.48 -13.49
C PRO A 119 14.71 -5.55 -14.59
N ILE A 120 14.47 -4.28 -14.25
CA ILE A 120 14.10 -3.19 -15.16
C ILE A 120 15.13 -3.02 -16.31
N SER A 121 16.21 -3.80 -16.30
CA SER A 121 17.23 -3.96 -17.33
C SER A 121 16.74 -4.22 -18.77
N SER A 122 15.47 -4.58 -19.00
CA SER A 122 14.93 -4.63 -20.37
C SER A 122 14.68 -3.24 -20.98
N PHE A 123 14.78 -2.17 -20.17
CA PHE A 123 14.74 -0.78 -20.61
C PHE A 123 16.08 -0.12 -20.27
N SER A 124 17.07 -0.23 -21.16
CA SER A 124 18.24 0.64 -21.07
C SER A 124 17.81 2.08 -21.37
N LEU A 125 17.98 3.00 -20.42
CA LEU A 125 17.84 4.42 -20.74
C LEU A 125 18.82 4.76 -21.87
N GLU A 126 18.37 5.53 -22.86
CA GLU A 126 19.26 6.06 -23.88
C GLU A 126 20.40 6.85 -23.23
N GLU A 127 21.61 6.77 -23.81
CA GLU A 127 22.84 7.35 -23.27
C GLU A 127 22.72 8.86 -22.97
N LYS A 128 21.89 9.58 -23.73
CA LYS A 128 21.62 11.02 -23.52
C LYS A 128 20.98 11.29 -22.14
N TRP A 129 20.14 10.38 -21.66
CA TRP A 129 19.46 10.51 -20.37
C TRP A 129 20.37 10.11 -19.22
N VAL A 130 21.21 9.10 -19.41
CA VAL A 130 22.25 8.74 -18.43
C VAL A 130 23.13 9.97 -18.18
N LYS A 131 23.64 10.63 -19.23
CA LYS A 131 24.50 11.83 -19.11
C LYS A 131 23.80 13.04 -18.51
N TYR A 132 22.49 13.18 -18.73
CA TYR A 132 21.70 14.29 -18.20
C TYR A 132 21.35 14.09 -16.73
N LEU A 133 20.84 12.90 -16.37
CA LEU A 133 20.40 12.57 -15.01
C LEU A 133 21.58 12.45 -14.03
N ASP A 134 22.76 12.04 -14.49
CA ASP A 134 23.99 12.00 -13.69
C ASP A 134 24.43 13.39 -13.18
N ARG A 135 23.82 14.47 -13.69
CA ARG A 135 24.13 15.86 -13.32
C ARG A 135 23.09 16.51 -12.40
N LEU A 136 22.03 15.81 -12.02
CA LEU A 136 20.94 16.36 -11.19
C LEU A 136 20.80 15.60 -9.86
N PRO A 137 20.51 16.28 -8.74
CA PRO A 137 20.42 15.66 -7.42
C PRO A 137 19.13 14.84 -7.19
N PHE A 138 18.31 14.60 -8.21
CA PHE A 138 17.13 13.74 -8.11
C PHE A 138 16.81 13.05 -9.45
N LEU A 139 16.33 11.81 -9.37
CA LEU A 139 15.95 10.96 -10.50
C LEU A 139 14.44 11.06 -10.74
N ALA A 140 14.01 11.49 -11.92
CA ALA A 140 12.62 11.38 -12.37
C ALA A 140 12.60 10.62 -13.70
N ALA A 141 11.91 9.48 -13.74
CA ALA A 141 11.62 8.74 -14.96
C ALA A 141 10.09 8.63 -15.06
N LEU A 142 9.50 9.35 -16.00
CA LEU A 142 8.05 9.38 -16.22
C LEU A 142 7.71 8.42 -17.35
N LYS A 143 6.63 7.66 -17.17
CA LYS A 143 6.01 6.88 -18.25
C LYS A 143 4.69 7.57 -18.62
N PRO A 144 4.30 7.62 -19.90
CA PRO A 144 2.95 8.03 -20.28
C PRO A 144 1.90 7.23 -19.48
N PRO A 145 0.88 7.88 -18.91
CA PRO A 145 -0.19 7.16 -18.21
C PRO A 145 -1.00 6.29 -19.17
N LEU A 146 -1.69 5.30 -18.63
CA LEU A 146 -2.49 4.37 -19.42
C LEU A 146 -3.55 5.14 -20.24
N GLY A 147 -3.51 5.01 -21.56
CA GLY A 147 -4.43 5.69 -22.47
C GLY A 147 -3.90 6.98 -23.11
N ALA A 148 -2.67 7.40 -22.77
CA ALA A 148 -1.96 8.45 -23.47
C ALA A 148 -0.73 7.86 -24.18
N GLU A 149 -0.48 8.27 -25.43
CA GLU A 149 0.70 7.84 -26.17
C GLU A 149 1.96 8.58 -25.69
N THR A 150 1.80 9.82 -25.21
CA THR A 150 2.89 10.64 -24.68
C THR A 150 2.55 11.27 -23.33
N ILE A 151 3.56 11.79 -22.62
CA ILE A 151 3.34 12.48 -21.33
C ILE A 151 2.61 13.80 -21.57
N GLU A 152 2.90 14.50 -22.66
CA GLU A 152 2.33 15.79 -23.03
C GLU A 152 0.82 15.71 -23.25
N GLU A 153 0.34 14.65 -23.88
CA GLU A 153 -1.08 14.37 -24.07
C GLU A 153 -1.82 14.23 -22.73
N ALA A 154 -1.14 13.73 -21.70
CA ALA A 154 -1.71 13.52 -20.39
C ALA A 154 -1.72 14.77 -19.49
N LEU A 155 -1.08 15.86 -19.90
CA LEU A 155 -1.00 17.08 -19.09
C LEU A 155 -2.30 17.90 -19.22
N PRO A 156 -2.82 18.46 -18.10
CA PRO A 156 -3.92 19.41 -18.17
C PRO A 156 -3.55 20.68 -18.95
N ASP A 157 -4.53 21.29 -19.62
CA ASP A 157 -4.34 22.55 -20.34
C ASP A 157 -3.66 23.63 -19.47
N GLY A 158 -2.68 24.32 -20.07
CA GLY A 158 -1.89 25.38 -19.44
C GLY A 158 -0.93 24.90 -18.34
N PHE A 159 -0.72 23.59 -18.16
CA PHE A 159 0.22 23.07 -17.16
C PHE A 159 1.65 23.56 -17.39
N VAL A 160 2.14 23.51 -18.63
CA VAL A 160 3.49 23.95 -19.01
C VAL A 160 3.70 25.44 -18.71
N ASP A 161 2.69 26.27 -18.99
CA ASP A 161 2.72 27.70 -18.70
C ASP A 161 2.75 27.98 -17.19
N ARG A 162 1.97 27.23 -16.40
CA ARG A 162 1.94 27.36 -14.93
C ARG A 162 3.28 27.01 -14.28
N ILE A 163 4.01 26.03 -14.81
CA ILE A 163 5.30 25.60 -14.23
C ILE A 163 6.46 26.52 -14.62
N GLY A 164 6.37 27.29 -15.70
CA GLY A 164 7.33 28.36 -16.03
C GLY A 164 8.80 27.95 -15.92
N SER A 165 9.20 26.86 -16.59
CA SER A 165 10.55 26.22 -16.54
C SER A 165 11.01 25.65 -15.19
N ARG A 166 10.15 25.62 -14.17
CA ARG A 166 10.47 25.02 -12.86
C ARG A 166 10.39 23.49 -12.85
N ALA A 167 9.90 22.90 -13.94
CA ALA A 167 9.95 21.46 -14.19
C ALA A 167 10.17 21.21 -15.69
N VAL A 168 10.81 20.09 -16.01
CA VAL A 168 10.93 19.57 -17.38
C VAL A 168 9.85 18.50 -17.54
N VAL A 169 9.02 18.66 -18.58
CA VAL A 169 8.09 17.62 -19.02
C VAL A 169 8.52 17.22 -20.42
N HIS A 170 9.06 16.01 -20.57
CA HIS A 170 9.48 15.44 -21.86
C HIS A 170 9.45 13.92 -21.81
#